data_AF-A0A7J2R554-F1
#
_entry.id   AF-A0A7J2R554-F1
#
_cell.length_a   1.000
_cell.length_b   1.000
_cell.length_c   1.000
_cell.angle_alpha   90.00
_cell.angle_beta   90.00
_cell.angle_gamma   90.00
#
_symmetry.space_group_name_H-M   'P 1'
#
loop_
_entity.id
_entity.type
_entity.pdbx_description
1 polymer ?
#
loop_
_entity_poly.entity_id
_entity_poly.type
_entity_poly.pdbx_seq_one_letter_code
_entity_poly.pdbx_strand_id
1 'polypeptide(L)'
;MSIRQKIIKAGQNVNLIKIKAYKKDGSYTKRICEPYSFRERSTGTIFHFFCHERNDWRSLRVKDIFDVQILSEHYRPRVKVEF
;
A
#
# COMPACT_ATOMS: atom_id res chain seq x y z
N MET A 1 -12.94 5.81 -7.86
CA MET A 1 -12.10 4.60 -7.67
C MET A 1 -11.78 4.48 -6.19
N SER A 2 -12.06 3.32 -5.59
CA SER A 2 -11.80 3.06 -4.17
C SER A 2 -10.30 2.97 -3.86
N ILE A 3 -9.93 3.07 -2.58
CA ILE A 3 -8.55 2.86 -2.11
C ILE A 3 -8.00 1.50 -2.58
N ARG A 4 -8.82 0.44 -2.44
CA ARG A 4 -8.46 -0.93 -2.88
C ARG A 4 -8.18 -0.98 -4.38
N GLN A 5 -9.06 -0.38 -5.20
CA GLN A 5 -8.89 -0.34 -6.66
C GLN A 5 -7.64 0.45 -7.08
N LYS A 6 -7.34 1.58 -6.41
CA LYS A 6 -6.12 2.35 -6.68
C LYS A 6 -4.85 1.53 -6.42
N ILE A 7 -4.81 0.79 -5.32
CA ILE A 7 -3.67 -0.06 -4.95
C ILE A 7 -3.50 -1.21 -5.96
N ILE A 8 -4.59 -1.90 -6.33
CA ILE A 8 -4.56 -2.98 -7.34
C ILE A 8 -4.02 -2.44 -8.67
N LYS A 9 -4.60 -1.33 -9.14
CA LYS A 9 -4.19 -0.70 -10.39
C LYS A 9 -2.70 -0.34 -10.36
N ALA A 10 -2.21 0.22 -9.27
CA ALA A 10 -0.80 0.56 -9.15
C ALA A 10 0.11 -0.68 -9.15
N GLY A 11 -0.26 -1.73 -8.42
CA GLY A 11 0.53 -2.97 -8.41
C GLY A 11 0.58 -3.67 -9.76
N GLN A 12 -0.55 -3.77 -10.46
CA GLN A 12 -0.62 -4.37 -11.80
C GLN A 12 0.23 -3.60 -12.83
N ASN A 13 0.36 -2.29 -12.66
CA ASN A 13 1.19 -1.43 -13.53
C ASN A 13 2.59 -1.16 -12.94
N VAL A 14 2.98 -1.84 -11.85
CA VAL A 14 4.24 -1.65 -11.13
C VAL A 14 4.58 -0.17 -10.81
N ASN A 15 3.55 0.63 -10.53
CA ASN A 15 3.71 2.02 -10.06
C ASN A 15 3.95 2.05 -8.55
N LEU A 16 4.83 2.95 -8.13
CA LEU A 16 4.89 3.37 -6.73
C LEU A 16 3.58 4.06 -6.34
N ILE A 17 3.22 3.93 -5.06
CA ILE A 17 2.11 4.68 -4.49
C ILE A 17 2.58 5.49 -3.30
N LYS A 18 1.97 6.66 -3.12
CA LYS A 18 2.03 7.42 -1.88
C LYS A 18 0.74 7.19 -1.11
N ILE A 19 0.86 6.69 0.11
CA ILE A 19 -0.28 6.40 0.98
C ILE A 19 -0.28 7.33 2.18
N LYS A 20 -1.49 7.67 2.66
CA LYS A 20 -1.69 8.22 4.00
C LYS A 20 -2.60 7.32 4.82
N ALA A 21 -2.18 7.02 6.05
CA ALA A 21 -2.93 6.14 6.94
C ALA A 21 -2.92 6.66 8.38
N TYR A 22 -4.05 6.52 9.06
CA TYR A 22 -4.20 6.86 10.48
C TYR A 22 -3.45 5.86 11.36
N LYS A 23 -2.92 6.37 12.47
CA LYS A 23 -2.41 5.58 13.58
C LYS A 23 -3.47 5.51 14.68
N LYS A 24 -3.22 4.66 15.68
CA LYS A 24 -4.11 4.50 16.85
C LYS A 24 -4.28 5.79 17.67
N ASP A 25 -3.28 6.68 17.67
CA ASP A 25 -3.29 7.95 18.39
C ASP A 25 -4.01 9.08 17.62
N GLY A 26 -4.63 8.79 16.46
CA GLY A 26 -5.28 9.78 15.60
C GLY A 26 -4.31 10.58 14.71
N SER A 27 -3.00 10.49 14.93
CA SER A 27 -2.01 11.02 13.98
C SER A 27 -2.00 10.19 12.70
N TYR A 28 -1.32 10.67 11.66
CA TYR A 28 -1.21 9.90 10.41
C TYR A 28 0.24 9.76 9.95
N THR A 29 0.49 8.73 9.15
CA THR A 29 1.76 8.54 8.44
C THR A 29 1.56 8.75 6.95
N LYS A 30 2.61 9.27 6.29
CA LYS A 30 2.75 9.28 4.84
C LYS A 30 3.84 8.27 4.50
N ARG A 31 3.68 7.49 3.43
CA ARG A 31 4.69 6.53 2.97
C ARG A 31 4.70 6.45 1.45
N ILE A 32 5.88 6.34 0.86
CA ILE A 32 6.04 5.83 -0.50
C ILE A 32 6.30 4.33 -0.43
N CYS A 33 5.52 3.56 -1.18
CA CYS A 33 5.64 2.11 -1.17
C CYS A 33 5.36 1.45 -2.52
N GLU A 34 5.91 0.25 -2.64
CA GLU A 34 5.68 -0.72 -3.71
C GLU A 34 4.52 -1.64 -3.27
N PRO A 35 3.34 -1.60 -3.92
CA PRO A 35 2.20 -2.43 -3.55
C PRO A 35 2.38 -3.89 -4.02
N TYR A 36 2.10 -4.90 -3.17
CA TYR A 36 2.28 -6.32 -3.57
C TYR A 36 1.04 -7.19 -3.45
N SER A 37 0.32 -7.15 -2.33
CA SER A 37 -0.85 -8.02 -2.16
C SER A 37 -1.82 -7.55 -1.08
N PHE A 38 -3.01 -8.15 -1.10
CA PHE A 38 -3.95 -8.11 0.01
C PHE A 38 -4.05 -9.47 0.70
N ARG A 39 -4.20 -9.45 2.02
CA ARG A 39 -4.47 -10.63 2.83
C ARG A 39 -5.72 -10.41 3.66
N GLU A 40 -6.73 -11.25 3.45
CA GLU A 40 -7.95 -11.22 4.24
C GLU A 40 -7.72 -11.87 5.61
N ARG A 41 -8.22 -11.23 6.67
CA ARG A 41 -8.17 -11.71 8.06
C ARG A 41 -9.54 -11.49 8.70
N SER A 42 -9.81 -12.16 9.82
CA SER A 42 -11.05 -11.96 10.60
C SER A 42 -11.28 -10.51 11.04
N THR A 43 -10.20 -9.72 11.16
CA THR A 43 -10.26 -8.29 11.55
C THR A 43 -10.25 -7.33 10.36
N GLY A 44 -10.38 -7.83 9.13
CA GLY A 44 -10.41 -7.08 7.88
C GLY A 44 -9.22 -7.32 6.96
N THR A 45 -9.15 -6.56 5.88
CA THR A 45 -8.12 -6.69 4.84
C THR A 45 -6.81 -6.01 5.25
N ILE A 46 -5.70 -6.73 5.10
CA ILE A 46 -4.34 -6.22 5.28
C ILE A 46 -3.71 -5.96 3.91
N PHE A 47 -3.14 -4.77 3.73
CA PHE A 47 -2.33 -4.40 2.58
C PHE A 47 -0.85 -4.66 2.89
N HIS A 48 -0.19 -5.49 2.09
CA HIS A 48 1.24 -5.78 2.20
C HIS A 48 2.04 -5.06 1.11
N PHE A 49 3.12 -4.39 1.50
CA PHE A 49 3.93 -3.54 0.62
C PHE A 49 5.38 -3.45 1.07
N PHE A 50 6.28 -3.07 0.16
CA PHE A 50 7.65 -2.69 0.51
C PHE A 50 7.73 -1.17 0.72
N CYS A 51 8.26 -0.71 1.85
CA CYS A 51 8.32 0.70 2.22
C CYS A 51 9.70 1.28 1.94
N HIS A 52 9.81 2.29 1.06
CA HIS A 52 11.09 2.89 0.70
C HIS A 52 11.74 3.64 1.87
N GLU A 53 10.96 4.39 2.64
CA GLU A 53 11.46 5.16 3.79
C GLU A 53 12.07 4.28 4.89
N ARG A 54 11.59 3.04 5.02
CA ARG A 54 12.07 2.10 6.05
C ARG A 54 12.97 1.00 5.49
N ASN A 55 13.07 0.92 4.16
CA ASN A 55 13.77 -0.14 3.45
C ASN A 55 13.38 -1.55 3.93
N ASP A 56 12.10 -1.75 4.27
CA ASP A 56 11.57 -3.00 4.83
C ASP A 56 10.16 -3.34 4.30
N TRP A 57 9.76 -4.59 4.51
CA TRP A 57 8.40 -5.06 4.27
C TRP A 57 7.45 -4.59 5.37
N ARG A 58 6.30 -4.04 4.99
CA ARG A 58 5.31 -3.50 5.91
C ARG A 58 3.90 -3.91 5.53
N SER A 59 3.02 -3.71 6.50
CA SER A 59 1.59 -3.96 6.33
C SER A 59 0.77 -2.91 7.05
N LEU A 60 -0.37 -2.57 6.47
CA LEU A 60 -1.38 -1.69 7.06
C LEU A 60 -2.76 -2.30 6.87
N ARG A 61 -3.70 -2.02 7.77
CA ARG A 61 -5.10 -2.37 7.49
C ARG A 61 -5.63 -1.41 6.44
N VAL A 62 -6.34 -1.93 5.44
CA VAL A 62 -6.90 -1.11 4.36
C VAL A 62 -7.86 -0.04 4.92
N LYS A 63 -8.61 -0.38 5.98
CA LYS A 63 -9.52 0.55 6.65
C LYS A 63 -8.83 1.77 7.29
N ASP A 64 -7.54 1.66 7.59
CA ASP A 64 -6.77 2.74 8.22
C ASP A 64 -6.18 3.70 7.15
N ILE A 65 -6.23 3.32 5.86
CA ILE A 65 -5.72 4.11 4.73
C ILE A 65 -6.84 5.03 4.22
N PHE A 66 -6.63 6.34 4.31
CA PHE A 66 -7.61 7.34 3.87
C PHE A 66 -7.23 8.05 2.57
N ASP A 67 -5.98 7.91 2.11
CA ASP A 67 -5.52 8.50 0.84
C ASP A 67 -4.50 7.61 0.15
N VAL A 68 -4.63 7.49 -1.17
CA VAL A 68 -3.71 6.79 -2.08
C VAL A 68 -3.56 7.62 -3.34
N GLN A 69 -2.32 7.96 -3.66
CA GLN A 69 -1.90 8.59 -4.90
C GLN A 69 -1.00 7.62 -5.67
N ILE A 70 -1.37 7.30 -6.90
CA ILE A 70 -0.52 6.54 -7.82
C ILE A 70 0.54 7.51 -8.37
N LEU A 71 1.80 7.12 -8.31
CA LEU A 71 2.92 7.92 -8.78
C LEU A 71 3.31 7.51 -10.21
N SER A 72 4.01 8.38 -10.92
CA SER A 72 4.56 8.10 -12.24
C SER A 72 5.76 7.14 -12.20
N GLU A 73 6.42 7.08 -11.05
CA GLU A 73 7.59 6.27 -10.79
C GLU A 73 7.20 4.80 -10.70
N HIS A 74 8.06 3.95 -11.24
CA HIS A 74 7.86 2.50 -11.24
C HIS A 74 8.91 1.81 -10.37
N TYR A 75 8.57 0.63 -9.88
CA TYR A 75 9.52 -0.22 -9.16
C TYR A 75 9.78 -1.50 -9.93
N ARG A 76 10.92 -2.13 -9.63
CA ARG A 76 11.22 -3.49 -10.07
C ARG A 76 10.77 -4.44 -8.97
N PRO A 77 9.72 -5.26 -9.18
CA PRO A 77 9.20 -6.12 -8.12
C PRO A 77 10.29 -7.05 -7.57
N ARG A 78 10.44 -7.05 -6.25
CA ARG A 78 11.36 -7.91 -5.50
C ARG A 78 10.84 -9.35 -5.42
N VAL A 79 9.53 -9.49 -5.49
CA VAL A 79 8.77 -10.74 -5.55
C VAL A 79 7.59 -10.56 -6.50
N LYS A 80 6.82 -11.62 -6.75
CA LYS A 80 5.61 -11.54 -7.57
C LYS A 80 4.57 -10.60 -6.93
N VAL A 81 3.96 -9.75 -7.74
CA VAL A 81 2.77 -8.96 -7.36
C VAL A 81 1.53 -9.85 -7.49
N GLU A 82 0.65 -9.86 -6.49
CA GLU A 82 -0.44 -10.85 -6.33
C GLU A 82 -1.85 -10.22 -6.34
N PHE A 83 -2.06 -9.14 -7.09
CA PHE A 83 -3.36 -8.45 -7.21
C PHE A 83 -4.22 -8.94 -8.38
#